data_AF-A0A9C8ZXQ1-F1
#
_entry.id   AF-A0A9C8ZXQ1-F1
#
_cell.length_a   1.000
_cell.length_b   1.000
_cell.length_c   1.000
_cell.angle_alpha   90.00
_cell.angle_beta   90.00
_cell.angle_gamma   90.00
#
_symmetry.space_group_name_H-M   'P 1'
#
loop_
_entity.id
_entity.type
_entity.pdbx_description
1 polymer ?
#
loop_
_entity_poly.entity_id
_entity_poly.type
_entity_poly.pdbx_seq_one_letter_code
_entity_poly.pdbx_strand_id
1 'polypeptide(L)' 'MTDIEKPLSQSDLQGPARDFADFCEAEFERRRNSDSPFDEISYQEAMELVLRKLIASTEEG' A
#
# COMPACT_ATOMS: atom_id res chain seq x y z
N MET A 1 -13.11 -22.53 2.08
CA MET A 1 -11.67 -22.17 2.05
C MET A 1 -11.65 -20.66 1.96
N THR A 2 -11.67 -20.00 3.11
CA THR A 2 -11.58 -18.54 3.15
C THR A 2 -10.12 -18.22 2.92
N ASP A 3 -9.79 -17.75 1.72
CA ASP A 3 -8.54 -17.03 1.47
C ASP A 3 -8.57 -15.80 2.38
N ILE A 4 -8.08 -15.99 3.61
CA ILE A 4 -7.68 -14.87 4.46
C ILE A 4 -6.53 -14.26 3.68
N GLU A 5 -6.82 -13.21 2.91
CA GLU A 5 -5.82 -12.41 2.22
C GLU A 5 -4.75 -12.09 3.27
N LYS A 6 -3.62 -12.81 3.16
CA LYS A 6 -2.50 -12.62 4.05
C LYS A 6 -2.12 -11.14 3.89
N PRO A 7 -2.05 -10.34 4.97
CA PRO A 7 -1.68 -8.94 4.84
C PRO A 7 -0.38 -8.87 4.05
N LEU A 8 -0.39 -8.09 2.97
CA LEU A 8 0.74 -7.93 2.07
C LEU A 8 1.94 -7.47 2.92
N SER A 9 2.84 -8.40 3.21
CA SER A 9 4.08 -8.09 3.91
C SER A 9 4.88 -7.19 2.98
N GLN A 10 5.07 -5.91 3.34
CA GLN A 10 5.86 -4.97 2.53
C GLN A 10 7.26 -5.50 2.21
N SER A 11 7.80 -6.39 3.05
CA SER A 11 9.09 -7.07 2.86
C SER A 11 9.11 -8.02 1.65
N ASP A 12 7.94 -8.48 1.19
CA ASP A 12 7.81 -9.40 0.06
C ASP A 12 7.57 -8.65 -1.26
N LEU A 13 7.34 -7.34 -1.21
CA LEU A 13 7.11 -6.50 -2.39
C LEU A 13 8.42 -6.25 -3.14
N GLN A 14 8.34 -6.25 -4.47
CA GLN A 14 9.45 -5.95 -5.38
C GLN A 14 9.03 -4.99 -6.47
N GLY A 15 10.01 -4.32 -7.09
CA GLY A 15 9.79 -3.42 -8.23
C GLY A 15 8.79 -2.29 -7.92
N PRO A 16 7.91 -1.93 -8.87
CA PRO A 16 6.98 -0.80 -8.69
C PRO A 16 6.08 -0.88 -7.46
N ALA A 17 5.72 -2.10 -7.03
CA ALA A 17 4.91 -2.30 -5.82
C ALA A 17 5.68 -1.91 -4.56
N ARG A 18 6.99 -2.19 -4.50
CA ARG A 18 7.84 -1.80 -3.38
C ARG A 18 8.02 -0.29 -3.34
N ASP A 19 8.37 0.32 -4.47
CA ASP A 19 8.57 1.78 -4.56
C ASP A 19 7.31 2.55 -4.18
N PHE A 20 6.14 2.06 -4.60
CA PHE A 20 4.86 2.65 -4.23
C PHE A 20 4.57 2.51 -2.74
N ALA A 21 4.80 1.33 -2.15
CA ALA A 21 4.61 1.12 -0.71
C ALA A 21 5.50 2.03 0.13
N ASP A 22 6.78 2.16 -0.23
CA ASP A 22 7.75 3.01 0.48
C ASP A 22 7.35 4.48 0.41
N PHE A 23 6.89 4.94 -0.76
CA PHE A 23 6.34 6.29 -0.91
C PHE A 23 5.11 6.50 -0.02
N CYS A 24 4.16 5.55 -0.05
CA CYS A 24 2.92 5.68 0.69
C CYS A 24 3.14 5.72 2.20
N GLU A 25 4.10 4.97 2.73
CA GLU A 25 4.47 4.99 4.15
C GLU A 25 5.05 6.35 4.56
N ALA A 26 6.00 6.89 3.78
CA ALA A 26 6.58 8.20 4.05
C ALA A 26 5.54 9.34 3.97
N GLU A 27 4.63 9.28 3.00
CA GLU A 27 3.53 10.22 2.85
C GLU A 27 2.52 10.12 4.00
N PHE A 28 2.19 8.89 4.43
CA PHE A 28 1.29 8.64 5.56
C PHE A 28 1.83 9.29 6.83
N GLU A 29 3.10 9.07 7.15
CA GLU A 29 3.75 9.68 8.31
C GLU A 29 3.78 11.21 8.20
N ARG A 30 4.06 11.78 7.01
CA ARG A 30 4.01 13.25 6.85
C ARG A 30 2.60 13.80 7.12
N ARG A 31 1.56 13.15 6.59
CA ARG A 31 0.16 13.62 6.71
C ARG A 31 -0.36 13.49 8.13
N ARG A 32 -0.06 12.37 8.77
CA ARG A 32 -0.44 12.10 10.17
C ARG A 32 0.21 13.08 11.15
N ASN A 33 1.43 13.53 10.84
CA ASN A 33 2.15 14.54 11.64
C ASN A 33 1.90 15.98 11.16
N SER A 34 0.89 16.22 10.32
CA SER A 34 0.53 17.56 9.85
C SER A 34 -0.63 18.16 10.64
N ASP A 35 -0.76 19.48 10.63
CA ASP A 35 -1.88 20.19 11.27
C ASP A 35 -3.19 20.11 10.45
N SER A 36 -3.21 19.38 9.34
CA SER A 36 -4.37 19.26 8.46
C SER A 36 -5.15 17.97 8.74
N PRO A 37 -6.50 17.99 8.65
CA PRO A 37 -7.29 16.76 8.73
C PRO A 37 -6.80 15.72 7.72
N PHE A 38 -6.58 14.50 8.19
CA PHE A 38 -6.12 13.38 7.38
C PHE A 38 -6.99 12.15 7.66
N ASP A 39 -7.61 11.61 6.62
CA ASP A 39 -8.37 10.37 6.70
C ASP A 39 -7.42 9.17 6.48
N GLU A 40 -6.90 8.67 7.60
CA GLU A 40 -5.96 7.54 7.61
C GLU A 40 -6.57 6.26 7.03
N ILE A 41 -7.88 6.03 7.26
CA ILE A 41 -8.57 4.81 6.81
C ILE A 41 -8.68 4.81 5.28
N SER A 42 -9.24 5.88 4.71
CA SER A 42 -9.40 6.00 3.25
C SER A 42 -8.04 5.93 2.53
N TYR A 43 -6.99 6.46 3.15
CA TYR A 43 -5.64 6.39 2.59
C TYR A 43 -5.10 4.96 2.56
N GLN A 44 -5.23 4.21 3.66
CA GLN A 44 -4.78 2.82 3.74
C GLN A 44 -5.54 1.91 2.76
N GLU A 45 -6.85 2.09 2.65
CA GLU A 45 -7.68 1.36 1.68
C GLU A 45 -7.25 1.64 0.24
N ALA A 46 -7.00 2.91 -0.10
CA ALA A 46 -6.53 3.29 -1.43
C ALA A 46 -5.14 2.71 -1.74
N MET A 47 -4.22 2.75 -0.77
CA MET A 47 -2.88 2.15 -0.89
C MET A 47 -2.98 0.65 -1.17
N GLU A 48 -3.81 -0.08 -0.42
CA GLU A 48 -4.00 -1.51 -0.57
C GLU A 48 -4.55 -1.87 -1.96
N LEU A 49 -5.54 -1.12 -2.46
CA LEU A 49 -6.10 -1.32 -3.79
C LEU A 49 -5.06 -1.16 -4.91
N VAL A 50 -4.17 -0.17 -4.79
CA VAL A 50 -3.11 0.04 -5.78
C VAL A 50 -2.06 -1.07 -5.69
N LEU A 51 -1.66 -1.46 -4.49
CA LEU A 51 -0.69 -2.55 -4.30
C LEU A 51 -1.19 -3.87 -4.89
N ARG A 52 -2.46 -4.23 -4.65
CA ARG A 52 -3.08 -5.42 -5.26
C ARG A 52 -2.97 -5.39 -6.78
N LYS A 53 -3.20 -4.24 -7.42
CA LYS A 53 -3.09 -4.08 -8.88
C LYS A 53 -1.65 -4.18 -9.37
N LEU A 54 -0.72 -3.54 -8.68
CA LEU A 54 0.70 -3.57 -9.07
C LEU A 54 1.28 -4.99 -9.00
N ILE A 55 0.93 -5.74 -7.95
CA ILE A 55 1.36 -7.14 -7.79
C ILE A 55 0.78 -8.01 -8.90
N ALA A 56 -0.54 -7.91 -9.17
CA ALA A 56 -1.17 -8.66 -10.24
C ALA A 56 -0.54 -8.39 -11.61
N SER A 57 -0.22 -7.13 -11.92
CA SER A 57 0.45 -6.77 -13.18
C SER A 57 1.90 -7.26 -13.29
N THR A 58 2.59 -7.52 -12.17
CA THR A 58 3.94 -8.11 -12.20
C THR A 58 3.93 -9.63 -12.40
N GLU A 59 2.82 -10.31 -12.10
CA GLU A 59 2.68 -11.77 -12.33
C GLU A 59 2.28 -12.12 -13.77
N GLU A 60 1.74 -11.16 -14.52
CA GLU A 60 1.35 -11.31 -15.94
C GLU A 60 2.50 -11.05 -16.94
N GLY A 61 3.75 -10.94 -16.47
CA GLY A 61 4.96 -10.64 -17.25
C GLY A 61 5.79 -11.86 -17.66
#